data_AF-X1NKF0-F1
#
_entry.id   AF-X1NKF0-F1
#
_cell.length_a   1.000
_cell.length_b   1.000
_cell.length_c   1.000
_cell.angle_alpha   90.00
_cell.angle_beta   90.00
_cell.angle_gamma   90.00
#
_symmetry.space_group_name_H-M   'P 1'
#
loop_
_entity.id
_entity.type
_entity.pdbx_description
1 polymer ?
#
loop_
_entity_poly.entity_id
_entity_poly.type
_entity_poly.pdbx_seq_one_letter_code
_entity_poly.pdbx_strand_id
1 'polypeptide(L)' 'DIYKKYLKVDSTDKIFGLAIDIGTTTVVAKLIDMTNGQCLATQADLNPQTKYGDDVVTRIAYAQTEAKSAEL' A
#
# COMPACT_ATOMS: atom_id res chain seq x y z
N ASP A 1 -8.49 14.95 -9.46
CA ASP A 1 -8.97 14.37 -8.19
C ASP A 1 -9.31 12.90 -8.42
N ILE A 2 -8.64 11.99 -7.73
CA ILE A 2 -8.62 10.57 -8.13
C ILE A 2 -9.97 9.89 -7.95
N TYR A 3 -10.78 10.29 -6.96
CA TYR A 3 -12.12 9.72 -6.75
C TYR A 3 -13.13 10.14 -7.82
N LYS A 4 -13.01 11.37 -8.38
CA LYS A 4 -13.90 11.86 -9.46
C LYS A 4 -13.82 11.01 -10.74
N LYS A 5 -12.71 10.30 -10.96
CA LYS A 5 -12.57 9.35 -12.07
C LYS A 5 -13.53 8.17 -11.96
N TYR A 6 -13.80 7.72 -10.73
CA TYR A 6 -14.60 6.52 -10.45
C TYR A 6 -16.09 6.82 -10.26
N LEU A 7 -16.47 8.10 -10.19
CA LEU A 7 -17.88 8.54 -10.17
C LEU A 7 -18.66 8.20 -11.44
N LYS A 8 -17.99 7.83 -12.54
CA LYS A 8 -18.63 7.46 -13.81
C LYS A 8 -19.12 6.01 -13.84
N VAL A 9 -18.83 5.23 -12.81
CA VAL A 9 -19.35 3.87 -12.68
C VAL A 9 -20.78 4.01 -12.16
N ASP A 10 -21.74 3.81 -13.04
CA ASP A 10 -23.17 3.77 -12.70
C ASP A 10 -23.47 2.44 -11.97
N SER A 11 -23.06 2.37 -10.71
CA SER A 11 -23.33 1.23 -9.83
C SER A 11 -24.03 1.70 -8.56
N THR A 12 -25.12 1.04 -8.20
CA THR A 12 -25.80 1.21 -6.90
C THR A 12 -24.94 0.77 -5.71
N ASP A 13 -23.82 0.09 -5.97
CA ASP A 13 -22.89 -0.39 -4.96
C ASP A 13 -21.90 0.68 -4.50
N LYS A 14 -21.53 0.65 -3.21
CA LYS A 14 -20.53 1.55 -2.64
C LYS A 14 -19.13 1.22 -3.19
N ILE A 15 -18.49 2.20 -3.84
CA ILE A 15 -17.11 2.08 -4.31
C ILE A 15 -16.16 2.61 -3.24
N PHE A 16 -15.18 1.78 -2.85
CA PHE A 16 -14.12 2.16 -1.93
C PHE A 16 -12.76 2.17 -2.62
N GLY A 17 -11.86 3.02 -2.15
CA GLY A 17 -10.48 3.11 -2.58
C GLY A 17 -9.54 2.89 -1.42
N LEU A 18 -8.31 2.46 -1.73
CA LEU A 18 -7.25 2.32 -0.76
C LEU A 18 -6.06 3.17 -1.23
N ALA A 19 -5.68 4.16 -0.43
CA ALA A 19 -4.42 4.86 -0.62
C ALA A 19 -3.37 4.24 0.31
N ILE A 20 -2.30 3.69 -0.28
CA ILE A 20 -1.24 3.00 0.44
C ILE A 20 0.06 3.80 0.28
N ASP A 21 0.69 4.12 1.40
CA ASP A 21 2.05 4.65 1.47
C ASP A 21 2.97 3.58 2.07
N ILE A 22 3.97 3.17 1.30
CA ILE A 22 4.89 2.08 1.68
C ILE A 22 6.24 2.71 2.01
N GLY A 23 6.39 3.14 3.26
CA GLY A 23 7.68 3.59 3.78
C GLY A 23 8.59 2.43 4.16
N THR A 24 9.90 2.71 4.31
CA THR A 24 10.88 1.70 4.75
C THR A 24 10.54 1.13 6.13
N THR A 25 10.08 1.99 7.04
CA THR A 25 9.78 1.62 8.43
C THR A 25 8.30 1.34 8.67
N THR A 26 7.40 2.06 8.00
CA THR A 26 5.97 2.02 8.26
C THR A 26 5.20 1.89 6.95
N VAL A 27 4.16 1.06 6.94
CA VAL A 27 3.16 1.02 5.87
C VAL A 27 1.89 1.67 6.40
N VAL A 28 1.34 2.61 5.64
CA VAL A 28 0.10 3.32 5.97
C VAL A 28 -0.95 3.04 4.91
N ALA A 29 -2.17 2.72 5.34
CA ALA A 29 -3.31 2.51 4.47
C ALA A 29 -4.47 3.41 4.87
N LYS A 30 -5.10 4.05 3.88
CA LYS A 30 -6.31 4.86 4.06
C LYS A 30 -7.46 4.29 3.25
N LEU A 31 -8.55 3.94 3.93
CA LEU A 31 -9.80 3.56 3.28
C LEU A 31 -10.55 4.83 2.88
N ILE A 32 -10.92 4.94 1.61
CA ILE A 32 -11.54 6.14 1.03
C ILE A 32 -12.91 5.75 0.47
N ASP A 33 -13.95 6.49 0.84
CA ASP A 33 -15.22 6.48 0.14
C ASP A 33 -15.05 7.21 -1.20
N MET A 34 -15.16 6.49 -2.31
CA MET A 34 -14.89 7.06 -3.63
C MET A 34 -16.07 7.86 -4.18
N THR A 35 -17.23 7.84 -3.51
CA THR A 35 -18.41 8.64 -3.89
C THR A 35 -18.25 10.12 -3.52
N ASN A 36 -17.50 10.41 -2.45
CA ASN A 36 -17.33 11.77 -1.92
C ASN A 36 -15.88 12.12 -1.58
N GLY A 37 -14.94 11.18 -1.69
CA GLY A 37 -13.53 11.35 -1.40
C GLY A 37 -13.18 11.32 0.10
N GLN A 38 -14.12 10.97 0.98
CA GLN A 38 -13.91 10.96 2.43
C GLN A 38 -12.98 9.82 2.85
N CYS A 39 -12.01 10.12 3.71
CA CYS A 39 -11.24 9.09 4.41
C CYS A 39 -12.10 8.48 5.52
N LEU A 40 -12.41 7.20 5.41
CA LEU A 40 -13.22 6.45 6.37
C LEU A 40 -12.37 5.85 7.50
N ALA A 41 -11.15 5.43 7.19
CA ALA A 41 -10.22 4.88 8.17
C ALA A 41 -8.77 5.12 7.74
N THR A 42 -7.87 5.21 8.71
CA THR A 42 -6.42 5.22 8.49
C THR A 42 -5.80 4.23 9.47
N GLN A 43 -4.96 3.33 8.97
CA GLN A 43 -4.19 2.42 9.78
C GLN A 43 -2.72 2.48 9.36
N ALA A 44 -1.83 2.34 10.34
CA ALA A 44 -0.40 2.27 10.14
C ALA A 44 0.15 1.07 10.91
N ASP A 45 1.15 0.40 10.33
CA ASP A 45 1.87 -0.68 10.99
C ASP A 45 3.34 -0.67 10.56
N LEU A 46 4.19 -1.34 11.34
CA LEU A 46 5.59 -1.55 10.99
C LEU A 46 5.67 -2.31 9.67
N ASN A 47 6.58 -1.88 8.80
CA ASN A 47 6.83 -2.57 7.55
C ASN A 47 7.43 -3.95 7.87
N PRO A 48 6.75 -5.05 7.51
CA PRO A 48 7.23 -6.39 7.84
C PRO A 48 8.52 -6.77 7.10
N GLN A 49 8.99 -5.96 6.14
CA GLN A 49 10.29 -6.12 5.50
C GLN A 49 11.47 -5.74 6.41
N THR A 50 11.22 -5.13 7.57
CA THR A 50 12.25 -4.87 8.60
C THR A 50 13.00 -6.14 9.00
N LYS A 51 12.34 -7.31 8.99
CA LYS A 51 12.99 -8.61 9.24
C LYS A 51 14.04 -9.02 8.19
N TYR A 52 14.11 -8.32 7.06
CA TYR A 52 15.03 -8.58 5.95
C TYR A 52 16.09 -7.48 5.80
N GLY A 53 16.10 -6.49 6.69
CA GLY A 53 17.01 -5.37 6.68
C GLY A 53 16.34 -4.11 7.20
N ASP A 54 17.08 -3.33 7.99
CA ASP A 54 16.57 -2.08 8.58
C ASP A 54 16.46 -0.94 7.55
N ASP A 55 17.29 -0.99 6.50
CA ASP A 55 17.30 -0.03 5.40
C ASP A 55 17.13 -0.70 4.02
N VAL A 56 16.99 0.15 3.00
CA VAL A 56 16.78 -0.27 1.61
C VAL A 56 17.97 -1.02 1.04
N VAL A 57 19.21 -0.62 1.37
CA VAL A 57 20.44 -1.24 0.84
C VAL A 57 20.54 -2.68 1.31
N THR A 58 20.32 -2.90 2.60
CA THR A 58 20.34 -4.22 3.22
C THR A 58 19.26 -5.13 2.65
N ARG A 59 18.05 -4.59 2.41
CA ARG A 59 16.94 -5.34 1.79
C ARG A 59 17.22 -5.72 0.34
N ILE A 60 17.84 -4.84 -0.44
CA ILE A 60 18.27 -5.14 -1.83
C ILE A 60 19.29 -6.26 -1.81
N ALA A 61 20.32 -6.17 -0.97
CA ALA A 61 21.34 -7.21 -0.84
C ALA A 61 20.72 -8.56 -0.43
N TYR A 62 19.78 -8.54 0.53
CA TYR A 62 19.08 -9.74 0.96
C TYR A 62 18.24 -10.38 -0.17
N ALA A 63 17.56 -9.57 -1.00
CA ALA A 63 16.79 -10.07 -2.15
C ALA A 63 17.68 -10.68 -3.25
N GLN A 64 18.93 -10.21 -3.39
CA GLN A 64 19.91 -10.73 -4.35
C GLN A 64 20.62 -12.02 -3.89
N THR A 65 20.26 -12.56 -2.72
CA THR A 65 20.78 -13.88 -2.30
C THR A 65 20.23 -14.99 -3.22
N GLU A 66 21.08 -15.95 -3.58
CA GLU A 66 20.77 -17.07 -4.50
C GLU A 66 19.45 -17.78 -4.16
N ALA A 67 19.20 -17.99 -2.86
CA ALA A 67 17.97 -18.64 -2.39
C ALA A 67 16.69 -17.84 -2.70
N LYS A 68 16.79 -16.51 -2.82
CA LYS A 68 15.64 -15.61 -2.98
C LYS A 68 15.46 -15.11 -4.41
N SER A 69 16.55 -15.03 -5.17
CA SER A 69 16.49 -14.76 -6.61
C SER A 69 15.86 -15.91 -7.41
N ALA A 70 15.82 -17.12 -6.85
CA ALA A 70 15.13 -18.27 -7.44
C ALA A 70 13.61 -18.33 -7.15
N GLU A 71 13.10 -17.52 -6.21
CA GLU A 71 11.67 -17.43 -5.85
C GLU A 71 10.90 -16.33 -6.61
N LEU A 72 11.60 -15.47 -7.35
CA LEU A 72 11.06 -14.36 -8.16
C LEU A 72 10.82 -14.77 -9.62
#